data_AF-A0A955XNJ9-F1
#
_entry.id   AF-A0A955XNJ9-F1
#
_cell.length_a   1.000
_cell.length_b   1.000
_cell.length_c   1.000
_cell.angle_alpha   90.00
_cell.angle_beta   90.00
_cell.angle_gamma   90.00
#
_symmetry.space_group_name_H-M   'P 1'
#
loop_
_entity.id
_entity.type
_entity.pdbx_description
1 polymer ?
#
loop_
_entity_poly.entity_id
_entity_poly.type
_entity_poly.pdbx_seq_one_letter_code
_entity_poly.pdbx_strand_id
1 'polypeptide(L)'
;IFQCLQTCGQDQACAEGCLNQATPDGQAAFGAIAQCINANGCQDDACVEANCANEVNACFGGAGPGPGPGGDLGCGDILQCFQGCGQNDQACLQGCFAQGSANGQALYQAAAMCVQANCPNGDQACVQANCAAEVQACAADSGAGPGPGPGPGPGGAPIQAQTCKELIICFNLCDINGQADACYEACYTEAGAGATGPYDAIGMCVQQNCPMQDDACVDSSCGAQLDACLPPGEASCNATINCINGAMEPQAFLECIFEVSAASEPLYTALDDCVFENECQTLDCPACSAQLMACQADQ
;
A
#
# COMPACT_ATOMS: atom_id res chain seq x y z
N ILE A 1 -32.81 -15.62 9.30
CA ILE A 1 -33.31 -16.57 8.28
C ILE A 1 -33.65 -17.93 8.90
N PHE A 2 -32.69 -18.67 9.47
CA PHE A 2 -32.92 -20.04 9.98
C PHE A 2 -34.03 -20.21 11.02
N GLN A 3 -34.12 -19.32 12.02
CA GLN A 3 -35.23 -19.35 12.99
C GLN A 3 -36.60 -19.18 12.31
N CYS A 4 -36.69 -18.34 11.29
CA CYS A 4 -37.91 -18.15 10.50
C CYS A 4 -38.23 -19.42 9.68
N LEU A 5 -37.24 -19.98 8.99
CA LEU A 5 -37.40 -21.21 8.21
C LEU A 5 -37.83 -22.42 9.06
N GLN A 6 -37.29 -22.55 10.29
CA GLN A 6 -37.71 -23.60 11.22
C GLN A 6 -39.20 -23.54 11.56
N THR A 7 -39.81 -22.35 11.57
CA THR A 7 -41.25 -22.19 11.83
C THR A 7 -42.12 -22.46 10.61
N CYS A 8 -41.55 -22.43 9.39
CA CYS A 8 -42.29 -22.64 8.14
C CYS A 8 -42.56 -24.11 7.82
N GLY A 9 -41.78 -25.05 8.37
CA GLY A 9 -41.90 -26.47 8.03
C GLY A 9 -41.68 -26.73 6.54
N GLN A 10 -42.71 -27.26 5.85
CA GLN A 10 -42.69 -27.56 4.40
C GLN A 10 -43.42 -26.49 3.56
N ASP A 11 -43.85 -25.37 4.16
CA ASP A 11 -44.53 -24.30 3.44
C ASP A 11 -43.51 -23.45 2.65
N GLN A 12 -43.49 -23.66 1.34
CA GLN A 12 -42.58 -22.96 0.43
C GLN A 12 -42.84 -21.44 0.40
N ALA A 13 -44.10 -20.99 0.49
CA ALA A 13 -44.41 -19.57 0.47
C ALA A 13 -43.93 -18.87 1.75
N CYS A 14 -44.02 -19.55 2.89
CA CYS A 14 -43.43 -19.10 4.15
C CYS A 14 -41.91 -19.01 4.04
N ALA A 15 -41.25 -20.03 3.47
CA ALA A 15 -39.80 -20.05 3.30
C ALA A 15 -39.29 -18.91 2.40
N GLU A 16 -39.97 -18.66 1.27
CA GLU A 16 -39.69 -17.51 0.39
C GLU A 16 -39.91 -16.18 1.13
N GLY A 17 -40.96 -16.08 1.95
CA GLY A 17 -41.19 -14.92 2.82
C GLY A 17 -40.05 -14.65 3.79
N CYS A 18 -39.49 -15.69 4.43
CA CYS A 18 -38.34 -15.58 5.32
C CYS A 18 -37.07 -15.11 4.60
N LEU A 19 -36.85 -15.54 3.35
CA LEU A 19 -35.71 -15.10 2.54
C LEU A 19 -35.87 -13.65 2.09
N ASN A 20 -37.07 -13.26 1.65
CA ASN A 20 -37.36 -11.89 1.22
C ASN A 20 -37.27 -10.86 2.35
N GLN A 21 -37.40 -11.29 3.61
CA GLN A 21 -37.22 -10.43 4.79
C GLN A 21 -35.74 -10.28 5.22
N ALA A 22 -34.83 -11.07 4.67
CA ALA A 22 -33.42 -10.96 4.98
C ALA A 22 -32.76 -9.76 4.30
N THR A 23 -31.64 -9.30 4.85
CA THR A 23 -30.77 -8.34 4.17
C THR A 23 -30.18 -8.94 2.89
N PRO A 24 -29.74 -8.12 1.92
CA PRO A 24 -29.08 -8.62 0.71
C PRO A 24 -27.90 -9.57 1.01
N ASP A 25 -27.06 -9.23 2.00
CA ASP A 25 -25.93 -10.07 2.41
C ASP A 25 -26.38 -11.40 3.00
N GLY A 26 -27.45 -11.39 3.81
CA GLY A 26 -28.03 -12.62 4.35
C GLY A 26 -28.62 -13.53 3.26
N GLN A 27 -29.21 -12.95 2.22
CA GLN A 27 -29.70 -13.69 1.05
C GLN A 27 -28.55 -14.31 0.26
N ALA A 28 -27.47 -13.55 0.03
CA ALA A 28 -26.28 -14.03 -0.66
C ALA A 28 -25.60 -15.19 0.11
N ALA A 29 -25.40 -15.04 1.42
CA ALA A 29 -24.78 -16.07 2.25
C ALA A 29 -25.62 -17.36 2.32
N PHE A 30 -26.94 -17.23 2.46
CA PHE A 30 -27.83 -18.39 2.41
C PHE A 30 -27.83 -19.07 1.02
N GLY A 31 -27.78 -18.28 -0.05
CA GLY A 31 -27.65 -18.78 -1.42
C GLY A 31 -26.37 -19.57 -1.64
N ALA A 32 -25.25 -19.13 -1.07
CA ALA A 32 -23.98 -19.84 -1.13
C ALA A 32 -24.04 -21.21 -0.47
N ILE A 33 -24.64 -21.32 0.73
CA ILE A 33 -24.88 -22.62 1.38
C ILE A 33 -25.71 -23.52 0.47
N ALA A 34 -26.84 -23.01 -0.04
CA ALA A 34 -27.73 -23.80 -0.89
C ALA A 34 -27.03 -24.29 -2.16
N GLN A 35 -26.17 -23.46 -2.78
CA GLN A 35 -25.35 -23.89 -3.91
C GLN A 35 -24.36 -24.99 -3.53
N CYS A 36 -23.66 -24.85 -2.40
CA CYS A 36 -22.72 -25.87 -1.94
C CYS A 36 -23.40 -27.21 -1.63
N ILE A 37 -24.55 -27.18 -0.95
CA ILE A 37 -25.37 -28.37 -0.64
C ILE A 37 -25.74 -29.10 -1.93
N ASN A 38 -26.22 -28.37 -2.94
CA ASN A 38 -26.60 -28.96 -4.23
C ASN A 38 -25.39 -29.50 -5.00
N ALA A 39 -24.26 -28.78 -4.99
CA ALA A 39 -23.04 -29.18 -5.69
C ALA A 39 -22.42 -30.46 -5.11
N ASN A 40 -22.47 -30.63 -3.79
CA ASN A 40 -21.93 -31.80 -3.10
C ASN A 40 -22.98 -32.90 -2.84
N GLY A 41 -24.24 -32.68 -3.23
CA GLY A 41 -25.33 -33.64 -3.02
C GLY A 41 -25.60 -33.94 -1.55
N CYS A 42 -25.42 -32.96 -0.67
CA CYS A 42 -25.57 -33.17 0.77
C CYS A 42 -27.03 -33.39 1.17
N GLN A 43 -27.28 -34.45 1.95
CA GLN A 43 -28.62 -34.84 2.41
C GLN A 43 -28.79 -34.71 3.94
N ASP A 44 -27.69 -34.46 4.65
CA ASP A 44 -27.66 -34.35 6.10
C ASP A 44 -26.65 -33.29 6.55
N ASP A 45 -26.76 -32.90 7.83
CA ASP A 45 -25.92 -31.86 8.42
C ASP A 45 -24.43 -32.27 8.43
N ALA A 46 -24.12 -33.57 8.54
CA ALA A 46 -22.74 -34.06 8.55
C ALA A 46 -22.04 -33.82 7.21
N CYS A 47 -22.73 -34.03 6.09
CA CYS A 47 -22.21 -33.68 4.77
C CYS A 47 -22.02 -32.18 4.61
N VAL A 48 -23.00 -31.39 5.06
CA VAL A 48 -22.94 -29.92 4.99
C VAL A 48 -21.78 -29.38 5.81
N GLU A 49 -21.57 -29.89 7.02
CA GLU A 49 -20.45 -29.51 7.87
C GLU A 49 -19.11 -29.95 7.27
N ALA A 50 -19.02 -31.11 6.63
CA ALA A 50 -17.79 -31.60 6.04
C ALA A 50 -17.41 -30.91 4.71
N ASN A 51 -18.39 -30.51 3.90
CA ASN A 51 -18.14 -30.03 2.52
C ASN A 51 -18.52 -28.57 2.29
N CYS A 52 -19.32 -27.97 3.18
CA CYS A 52 -19.85 -26.61 3.06
C CYS A 52 -19.56 -25.77 4.31
N ALA A 53 -18.53 -26.13 5.08
CA ALA A 53 -18.16 -25.44 6.32
C ALA A 53 -17.94 -23.94 6.10
N ASN A 54 -17.35 -23.56 4.97
CA ASN A 54 -17.03 -22.17 4.65
C ASN A 54 -18.30 -21.34 4.47
N GLU A 55 -19.26 -21.84 3.69
CA GLU A 55 -20.54 -21.18 3.44
C GLU A 55 -21.40 -21.13 4.71
N VAL A 56 -21.37 -22.19 5.53
CA VAL A 56 -22.04 -22.25 6.83
C VAL A 56 -21.46 -21.21 7.78
N ASN A 57 -20.14 -21.14 7.91
CA ASN A 57 -19.44 -20.18 8.77
C ASN A 57 -19.71 -18.73 8.34
N ALA A 58 -19.66 -18.46 7.03
CA ALA A 58 -19.99 -17.16 6.47
C ALA A 58 -21.45 -16.75 6.75
N CYS A 59 -22.40 -17.68 6.74
CA CYS A 59 -23.81 -17.37 6.94
C CYS A 59 -24.21 -17.16 8.40
N PHE A 60 -23.64 -17.94 9.33
CA PHE A 60 -24.01 -17.87 10.74
C PHE A 60 -23.22 -16.84 11.53
N GLY A 61 -22.23 -16.17 10.90
CA GLY A 61 -21.32 -15.28 11.62
C GLY A 61 -20.72 -15.98 12.84
N GLY A 62 -20.47 -17.28 12.72
CA GLY A 62 -19.92 -18.08 13.81
C GLY A 62 -18.66 -17.39 14.32
N ALA A 63 -18.39 -17.45 15.62
CA ALA A 63 -17.20 -16.87 16.23
C ALA A 63 -15.87 -17.56 15.80
N GLY A 64 -15.84 -18.18 14.62
CA GLY A 64 -14.65 -18.41 13.82
C GLY A 64 -14.67 -17.37 12.69
N PRO A 65 -13.61 -16.59 12.52
CA PRO A 65 -13.64 -15.35 11.74
C PRO A 65 -13.76 -15.58 10.23
N GLY A 66 -14.97 -15.92 9.79
CA GLY A 66 -15.38 -15.95 8.40
C GLY A 66 -15.73 -14.55 7.89
N PRO A 67 -15.75 -14.35 6.56
CA PRO A 67 -15.70 -13.04 5.92
C PRO A 67 -16.99 -12.27 6.14
N GLY A 68 -16.98 -11.40 7.16
CA GLY A 68 -17.86 -10.23 7.20
C GLY A 68 -17.53 -9.27 6.04
N PRO A 69 -18.37 -8.26 5.77
CA PRO A 69 -18.07 -7.21 4.81
C PRO A 69 -16.72 -6.58 5.21
N GLY A 70 -15.70 -6.88 4.42
CA GLY A 70 -14.30 -6.79 4.82
C GLY A 70 -13.72 -5.38 4.76
N GLY A 71 -12.51 -5.27 5.30
CA GLY A 71 -11.64 -4.11 5.11
C GLY A 71 -11.23 -3.38 6.38
N ASP A 72 -11.68 -3.81 7.56
CA ASP A 72 -11.43 -3.07 8.80
C ASP A 72 -10.51 -3.80 9.79
N LEU A 73 -10.15 -5.07 9.57
CA LEU A 73 -9.27 -5.75 10.54
C LEU A 73 -7.87 -5.09 10.52
N GLY A 74 -7.41 -4.66 11.69
CA GLY A 74 -6.02 -4.27 11.86
C GLY A 74 -5.12 -5.48 11.87
N CYS A 75 -3.80 -5.28 11.81
CA CYS A 75 -2.84 -6.37 11.83
C CYS A 75 -2.95 -7.25 13.09
N GLY A 76 -3.20 -6.64 14.25
CA GLY A 76 -3.46 -7.36 15.49
C GLY A 76 -4.70 -8.26 15.40
N ASP A 77 -5.74 -7.76 14.74
CA ASP A 77 -6.98 -8.51 14.53
C ASP A 77 -6.81 -9.63 13.51
N ILE A 78 -6.01 -9.45 12.46
CA ILE A 78 -5.62 -10.51 11.51
C ILE A 78 -4.90 -11.65 12.25
N LEU A 79 -3.95 -11.32 13.15
CA LEU A 79 -3.25 -12.33 13.95
C LEU A 79 -4.19 -13.04 14.94
N GLN A 80 -5.12 -12.30 15.55
CA GLN A 80 -6.15 -12.91 16.41
C GLN A 80 -7.09 -13.81 15.60
N CYS A 81 -7.40 -13.40 14.37
CA CYS A 81 -8.21 -14.16 13.43
C CYS A 81 -7.55 -15.52 13.12
N PHE A 82 -6.24 -15.52 12.84
CA PHE A 82 -5.47 -16.75 12.60
C PHE A 82 -5.47 -17.72 13.78
N GLN A 83 -5.51 -17.21 15.03
CA GLN A 83 -5.60 -18.08 16.21
C GLN A 83 -6.92 -18.86 16.26
N GLY A 84 -7.96 -18.36 15.59
CA GLY A 84 -9.23 -19.07 15.41
C GLY A 84 -9.21 -20.12 14.30
N CYS A 85 -8.19 -20.12 13.44
CA CYS A 85 -8.05 -21.08 12.35
C CYS A 85 -7.48 -22.41 12.85
N GLY A 86 -7.96 -23.52 12.27
CA GLY A 86 -7.37 -24.83 12.50
C GLY A 86 -5.91 -24.90 12.02
N GLN A 87 -5.12 -25.82 12.60
CA GLN A 87 -3.77 -26.07 12.10
C GLN A 87 -3.80 -26.42 10.61
N ASN A 88 -3.08 -25.66 9.80
CA ASN A 88 -2.99 -25.81 8.34
C ASN A 88 -4.28 -25.48 7.57
N ASP A 89 -5.25 -24.80 8.19
CA ASP A 89 -6.44 -24.32 7.49
C ASP A 89 -6.11 -23.08 6.64
N GLN A 90 -5.49 -23.34 5.48
CA GLN A 90 -5.07 -22.28 4.54
C GLN A 90 -6.24 -21.42 4.06
N ALA A 91 -7.44 -21.99 3.96
CA ALA A 91 -8.63 -21.24 3.54
C ALA A 91 -9.05 -20.24 4.62
N CYS A 92 -9.05 -20.66 5.89
CA CYS A 92 -9.30 -19.76 7.02
C CYS A 92 -8.23 -18.66 7.12
N LEU A 93 -6.95 -19.02 6.99
CA LEU A 93 -5.85 -18.03 7.04
C LEU A 93 -5.96 -16.99 5.90
N GLN A 94 -6.26 -17.43 4.67
CA GLN A 94 -6.48 -16.51 3.56
C GLN A 94 -7.71 -15.63 3.77
N GLY A 95 -8.79 -16.20 4.31
CA GLY A 95 -10.00 -15.44 4.65
C GLY A 95 -9.76 -14.36 5.70
N CYS A 96 -8.97 -14.68 6.73
CA CYS A 96 -8.54 -13.73 7.76
C CYS A 96 -7.69 -12.59 7.19
N PHE A 97 -6.74 -12.92 6.33
CA PHE A 97 -5.89 -11.93 5.69
C PHE A 97 -6.71 -11.02 4.75
N ALA A 98 -7.61 -11.60 3.95
CA ALA A 98 -8.47 -10.86 3.03
C ALA A 98 -9.48 -9.92 3.73
N GLN A 99 -9.82 -10.20 4.99
CA GLN A 99 -10.65 -9.31 5.83
C GLN A 99 -9.87 -8.13 6.42
N GLY A 100 -8.53 -8.21 6.40
CA GLY A 100 -7.61 -7.14 6.75
C GLY A 100 -7.89 -5.85 6.01
N SER A 101 -7.79 -4.72 6.71
CA SER A 101 -7.58 -3.43 6.05
C SER A 101 -6.31 -3.46 5.22
N ALA A 102 -6.21 -2.60 4.20
CA ALA A 102 -4.99 -2.48 3.38
C ALA A 102 -3.76 -2.24 4.27
N ASN A 103 -3.95 -1.42 5.31
CA ASN A 103 -2.94 -1.17 6.32
C ASN A 103 -2.57 -2.41 7.15
N GLY A 104 -3.57 -3.09 7.72
CA GLY A 104 -3.36 -4.29 8.52
C GLY A 104 -2.67 -5.40 7.71
N GLN A 105 -3.03 -5.54 6.43
CA GLN A 105 -2.38 -6.44 5.49
C GLN A 105 -0.90 -6.08 5.26
N ALA A 106 -0.58 -4.80 5.05
CA ALA A 106 0.78 -4.32 4.84
C ALA A 106 1.66 -4.55 6.09
N LEU A 107 1.17 -4.18 7.27
CA LEU A 107 1.84 -4.44 8.55
C LEU A 107 2.09 -5.93 8.78
N TYR A 108 1.12 -6.78 8.46
CA TYR A 108 1.25 -8.22 8.60
C TYR A 108 2.36 -8.75 7.67
N GLN A 109 2.36 -8.31 6.42
CA GLN A 109 3.40 -8.70 5.45
C GLN A 109 4.79 -8.23 5.89
N ALA A 110 4.93 -7.00 6.41
CA ALA A 110 6.19 -6.48 6.95
C ALA A 110 6.71 -7.35 8.10
N ALA A 111 5.86 -7.67 9.07
CA ALA A 111 6.21 -8.56 10.18
C ALA A 111 6.58 -9.97 9.66
N ALA A 112 5.80 -10.54 8.75
CA ALA A 112 6.07 -11.86 8.17
C ALA A 112 7.39 -11.90 7.39
N MET A 113 7.69 -10.88 6.59
CA MET A 113 8.95 -10.77 5.86
C MET A 113 10.16 -10.66 6.80
N CYS A 114 10.07 -9.85 7.86
CA CYS A 114 11.15 -9.76 8.85
C CYS A 114 11.40 -11.12 9.51
N VAL A 115 10.34 -11.82 9.94
CA VAL A 115 10.45 -13.14 10.56
C VAL A 115 11.06 -14.14 9.58
N GLN A 116 10.63 -14.14 8.31
CA GLN A 116 11.17 -15.04 7.29
C GLN A 116 12.65 -14.77 7.01
N ALA A 117 13.07 -13.51 6.94
CA ALA A 117 14.44 -13.12 6.63
C ALA A 117 15.41 -13.35 7.79
N ASN A 118 15.00 -13.02 9.02
CA ASN A 118 15.90 -12.99 10.18
C ASN A 118 15.70 -14.18 11.13
N CYS A 119 14.54 -14.83 11.10
CA CYS A 119 14.13 -15.86 12.07
C CYS A 119 13.54 -17.10 11.37
N PRO A 120 14.33 -17.85 10.57
CA PRO A 120 13.84 -18.96 9.74
C PRO A 120 13.20 -20.12 10.52
N ASN A 121 13.48 -20.23 11.82
CA ASN A 121 12.88 -21.24 12.69
C ASN A 121 11.62 -20.75 13.41
N GLY A 122 11.20 -19.50 13.19
CA GLY A 122 10.07 -18.87 13.89
C GLY A 122 10.28 -18.73 15.39
N ASP A 123 11.53 -18.75 15.87
CA ASP A 123 11.85 -18.70 17.30
C ASP A 123 11.44 -17.35 17.92
N GLN A 124 10.65 -17.38 18.98
CA GLN A 124 10.10 -16.17 19.59
C GLN A 124 11.18 -15.22 20.12
N ALA A 125 12.30 -15.75 20.65
CA ALA A 125 13.40 -14.91 21.13
C ALA A 125 14.12 -14.23 19.97
N CYS A 126 14.28 -14.93 18.84
CA CYS A 126 14.77 -14.33 17.60
C CYS A 126 13.84 -13.21 17.12
N VAL A 127 12.53 -13.46 17.06
CA VAL A 127 11.55 -12.48 16.57
C VAL A 127 11.56 -11.23 17.45
N GLN A 128 11.62 -11.39 18.78
CA GLN A 128 11.75 -10.25 19.69
C GLN A 128 13.09 -9.52 19.57
N ALA A 129 14.17 -10.19 19.19
CA ALA A 129 15.48 -9.56 19.05
C ALA A 129 15.65 -8.80 17.73
N ASN A 130 15.07 -9.32 16.63
CA ASN A 130 15.35 -8.83 15.28
C ASN A 130 14.14 -8.19 14.56
N CYS A 131 12.92 -8.44 15.03
CA CYS A 131 11.67 -8.01 14.38
C CYS A 131 10.69 -7.34 15.36
N ALA A 132 11.20 -6.81 16.48
CA ALA A 132 10.35 -6.22 17.50
C ALA A 132 9.55 -5.02 16.98
N ALA A 133 10.13 -4.22 16.09
CA ALA A 133 9.50 -3.02 15.56
C ALA A 133 8.27 -3.37 14.71
N GLU A 134 8.42 -4.30 13.76
CA GLU A 134 7.36 -4.75 12.86
C GLU A 134 6.27 -5.49 13.62
N VAL A 135 6.64 -6.34 14.57
CA VAL A 135 5.67 -7.06 15.43
C VAL A 135 4.91 -6.11 16.34
N GLN A 136 5.57 -5.09 16.89
CA GLN A 136 4.89 -4.09 17.74
C GLN A 136 3.98 -3.18 16.91
N ALA A 137 4.40 -2.76 15.71
CA ALA A 137 3.58 -1.99 14.79
C ALA A 137 2.32 -2.78 14.40
N CYS A 138 2.49 -4.06 14.04
CA CYS A 138 1.37 -4.96 13.79
C CYS A 138 0.43 -5.10 15.01
N ALA A 139 0.98 -5.34 16.19
CA ALA A 139 0.16 -5.52 17.40
C ALA A 139 -0.55 -4.23 17.87
N ALA A 140 -0.04 -3.06 17.50
CA ALA A 140 -0.64 -1.77 17.83
C ALA A 140 -1.82 -1.40 16.91
N ASP A 141 -1.93 -2.04 15.75
CA ASP A 141 -3.00 -1.81 14.78
C ASP A 141 -4.21 -2.70 15.09
N SER A 142 -5.23 -2.11 15.73
CA SER A 142 -6.40 -2.82 16.28
C SER A 142 -7.71 -2.52 15.52
N GLY A 143 -7.64 -2.20 14.22
CA GLY A 143 -8.79 -2.25 13.30
C GLY A 143 -9.96 -1.31 13.58
N ALA A 144 -9.82 -0.38 14.52
CA ALA A 144 -10.89 0.54 14.89
C ALA A 144 -10.85 1.81 14.02
N GLY A 145 -11.12 1.63 12.73
CA GLY A 145 -11.57 2.71 11.83
C GLY A 145 -10.76 2.86 10.54
N PRO A 146 -11.29 3.62 9.57
CA PRO A 146 -10.52 4.17 8.45
C PRO A 146 -9.53 5.19 9.02
N GLY A 147 -8.45 4.67 9.61
CA GLY A 147 -7.34 5.41 10.20
C GLY A 147 -6.05 5.00 9.47
N PRO A 148 -5.23 5.96 9.03
CA PRO A 148 -4.12 5.71 8.11
C PRO A 148 -2.88 5.14 8.81
N GLY A 149 -2.23 4.23 8.11
CA GLY A 149 -0.80 3.90 8.22
C GLY A 149 -0.50 2.70 9.10
N PRO A 150 0.67 2.04 8.97
CA PRO A 150 1.85 2.34 8.18
C PRO A 150 2.19 1.33 7.03
N GLY A 151 2.43 1.85 5.83
CA GLY A 151 3.23 1.23 4.76
C GLY A 151 4.75 1.15 5.06
N PRO A 152 5.60 0.70 4.12
CA PRO A 152 6.40 -0.51 4.32
C PRO A 152 7.89 -0.27 4.66
N GLY A 153 8.39 -1.02 5.65
CA GLY A 153 9.82 -1.37 5.77
C GLY A 153 10.13 -2.72 5.10
N PRO A 154 11.39 -3.01 4.74
CA PRO A 154 12.59 -2.53 5.44
C PRO A 154 13.42 -1.56 4.56
N GLY A 155 13.68 -0.30 4.92
CA GLY A 155 13.60 0.34 6.23
C GLY A 155 13.32 1.85 6.17
N GLY A 156 12.46 2.30 5.27
CA GLY A 156 11.83 3.61 5.39
C GLY A 156 10.52 3.48 6.17
N ALA A 157 10.29 4.34 7.17
CA ALA A 157 8.92 4.57 7.63
C ALA A 157 8.05 4.93 6.40
N PRO A 158 6.74 4.62 6.38
CA PRO A 158 5.89 5.14 5.32
C PRO A 158 6.05 6.64 5.34
N ILE A 159 6.43 7.19 4.19
CA ILE A 159 6.58 8.62 4.03
C ILE A 159 5.15 9.14 4.12
N GLN A 160 4.70 9.49 5.32
CA GLN A 160 3.51 10.33 5.46
C GLN A 160 3.91 11.66 4.84
N ALA A 161 3.71 11.78 3.53
CA ALA A 161 4.13 12.95 2.79
C ALA A 161 3.43 14.17 3.40
N GLN A 162 4.16 14.93 4.20
CA GLN A 162 3.68 16.17 4.81
C GLN A 162 3.84 17.33 3.83
N THR A 163 4.76 17.16 2.88
CA THR A 163 5.10 18.12 1.84
C THR A 163 4.87 17.54 0.45
N CYS A 164 4.63 18.42 -0.51
CA CYS A 164 4.40 18.02 -1.89
C CYS A 164 5.66 17.35 -2.50
N LYS A 165 6.87 17.78 -2.08
CA LYS A 165 8.14 17.11 -2.36
C LYS A 165 8.14 15.63 -1.94
N GLU A 166 7.75 15.33 -0.71
CA GLU A 166 7.69 13.94 -0.23
C GLU A 166 6.66 13.10 -0.99
N LEU A 167 5.54 13.71 -1.39
CA LEU A 167 4.51 13.03 -2.20
C LEU A 167 5.04 12.67 -3.59
N ILE A 168 5.76 13.58 -4.24
CA ILE A 168 6.40 13.33 -5.52
C ILE A 168 7.50 12.25 -5.40
N ILE A 169 8.28 12.24 -4.31
CA ILE A 169 9.24 11.17 -4.04
C ILE A 169 8.52 9.82 -3.94
N CYS A 170 7.40 9.77 -3.19
CA CYS A 170 6.58 8.56 -3.05
C CYS A 170 6.12 8.04 -4.42
N PHE A 171 5.64 8.93 -5.30
CA PHE A 171 5.25 8.57 -6.66
C PHE A 171 6.42 8.04 -7.50
N ASN A 172 7.58 8.70 -7.49
CA ASN A 172 8.74 8.20 -8.24
C ASN A 172 9.17 6.79 -7.79
N LEU A 173 9.07 6.49 -6.49
CA LEU A 173 9.33 5.15 -5.97
C LEU A 173 8.30 4.12 -6.46
N CYS A 174 7.04 4.51 -6.66
CA CYS A 174 6.01 3.62 -7.23
C CYS A 174 6.35 3.19 -8.66
N ASP A 175 6.88 4.11 -9.47
CA ASP A 175 7.21 3.84 -10.87
C ASP A 175 8.42 2.90 -10.99
N ILE A 176 9.45 3.14 -10.16
CA ILE A 176 10.65 2.27 -10.08
C ILE A 176 10.26 0.82 -9.74
N ASN A 177 9.23 0.62 -8.92
CA ASN A 177 8.77 -0.71 -8.50
C ASN A 177 7.73 -1.34 -9.43
N GLY A 178 7.28 -0.64 -10.48
CA GLY A 178 6.33 -1.17 -11.46
C GLY A 178 4.90 -1.38 -10.93
N GLN A 179 4.50 -0.68 -9.87
CA GLN A 179 3.17 -0.80 -9.24
C GLN A 179 2.40 0.53 -9.25
N ALA A 180 2.39 1.23 -10.39
CA ALA A 180 1.85 2.57 -10.55
C ALA A 180 0.49 2.81 -9.86
N ASP A 181 -0.60 2.17 -10.30
CA ASP A 181 -1.95 2.60 -9.91
C ASP A 181 -2.25 2.50 -8.40
N ALA A 182 -2.02 1.34 -7.80
CA ALA A 182 -2.32 1.12 -6.37
C ALA A 182 -1.34 1.86 -5.46
N CYS A 183 -0.07 2.00 -5.88
CA CYS A 183 0.94 2.71 -5.11
C CYS A 183 0.71 4.22 -5.15
N TYR A 184 0.35 4.79 -6.30
CA TYR A 184 -0.02 6.21 -6.41
C TYR A 184 -1.24 6.55 -5.53
N GLU A 185 -2.27 5.71 -5.56
CA GLU A 185 -3.45 5.92 -4.71
C GLU A 185 -3.08 5.86 -3.22
N ALA A 186 -2.20 4.93 -2.82
CA ALA A 186 -1.71 4.84 -1.44
C ALA A 186 -0.91 6.09 -1.04
N CYS A 187 0.11 6.48 -1.82
CA CYS A 187 0.92 7.67 -1.58
C CYS A 187 0.06 8.93 -1.45
N TYR A 188 -0.94 9.10 -2.33
CA TYR A 188 -1.82 10.26 -2.30
C TYR A 188 -2.80 10.23 -1.11
N THR A 189 -3.32 9.05 -0.75
CA THR A 189 -4.25 8.89 0.38
C THR A 189 -3.56 9.11 1.72
N GLU A 190 -2.29 8.71 1.84
CA GLU A 190 -1.50 8.89 3.06
C GLU A 190 -0.89 10.29 3.20
N ALA A 191 -0.87 11.07 2.11
CA ALA A 191 -0.34 12.41 2.11
C ALA A 191 -1.21 13.39 2.91
N GLY A 192 -0.56 14.21 3.73
CA GLY A 192 -1.21 15.28 4.46
C GLY A 192 -1.72 16.39 3.54
N ALA A 193 -2.60 17.25 4.04
CA ALA A 193 -3.13 18.40 3.29
C ALA A 193 -2.04 19.38 2.81
N GLY A 194 -0.89 19.41 3.51
CA GLY A 194 0.29 20.19 3.10
C GLY A 194 0.98 19.66 1.84
N ALA A 195 0.74 18.40 1.48
CA ALA A 195 1.27 17.76 0.28
C ALA A 195 0.24 17.72 -0.86
N THR A 196 -0.98 17.27 -0.56
CA THR A 196 -2.04 17.11 -1.59
C THR A 196 -2.51 18.44 -2.17
N GLY A 197 -2.62 19.50 -1.35
CA GLY A 197 -3.06 20.82 -1.83
C GLY A 197 -2.17 21.42 -2.93
N PRO A 198 -0.84 21.56 -2.73
CA PRO A 198 0.06 22.03 -3.77
C PRO A 198 0.13 21.09 -4.98
N TYR A 199 0.06 19.76 -4.77
CA TYR A 199 0.05 18.79 -5.84
C TYR A 199 -1.18 18.93 -6.74
N ASP A 200 -2.37 19.05 -6.15
CA ASP A 200 -3.61 19.29 -6.88
C ASP A 200 -3.58 20.61 -7.65
N ALA A 201 -2.94 21.65 -7.09
CA ALA A 201 -2.77 22.92 -7.76
C ALA A 201 -1.94 22.80 -9.04
N ILE A 202 -0.88 21.96 -9.03
CA ILE A 202 -0.14 21.62 -10.25
C ILE A 202 -1.06 20.90 -11.22
N GLY A 203 -1.76 19.83 -10.79
CA GLY A 203 -2.65 19.05 -11.65
C GLY A 203 -3.73 19.89 -12.32
N MET A 204 -4.36 20.80 -11.57
CA MET A 204 -5.32 21.77 -12.11
C MET A 204 -4.68 22.74 -13.10
N CYS A 205 -3.47 23.23 -12.83
CA CYS A 205 -2.77 24.12 -13.74
C CYS A 205 -2.42 23.41 -15.05
N VAL A 206 -1.85 22.20 -14.98
CA VAL A 206 -1.49 21.39 -16.15
C VAL A 206 -2.73 21.09 -16.99
N GLN A 207 -3.83 20.67 -16.35
CA GLN A 207 -5.08 20.38 -17.05
C GLN A 207 -5.65 21.61 -17.79
N GLN A 208 -5.50 22.81 -17.21
CA GLN A 208 -6.05 24.04 -17.79
C GLN A 208 -5.16 24.68 -18.85
N ASN A 209 -3.84 24.64 -18.65
CA ASN A 209 -2.89 25.42 -19.45
C ASN A 209 -2.01 24.55 -20.36
N CYS A 210 -1.85 23.26 -20.06
CA CYS A 210 -0.94 22.34 -20.75
C CYS A 210 -1.67 21.08 -21.28
N PRO A 211 -2.53 21.23 -22.30
CA PRO A 211 -3.32 20.11 -22.85
C PRO A 211 -2.48 18.99 -23.48
N MET A 212 -1.21 19.27 -23.82
CA MET A 212 -0.27 18.27 -24.34
C MET A 212 0.67 17.70 -23.28
N GLN A 213 0.57 18.13 -22.00
CA GLN A 213 1.46 17.70 -20.90
C GLN A 213 2.95 17.76 -21.30
N ASP A 214 3.30 18.81 -22.06
CA ASP A 214 4.67 19.08 -22.47
C ASP A 214 5.42 19.72 -21.30
N ASP A 215 6.59 19.21 -20.95
CA ASP A 215 7.37 19.68 -19.79
C ASP A 215 7.68 21.18 -19.92
N ALA A 216 8.00 21.65 -21.13
CA ALA A 216 8.22 23.07 -21.40
C ALA A 216 6.98 23.93 -21.12
N CYS A 217 5.77 23.37 -21.29
CA CYS A 217 4.54 24.05 -20.91
C CYS A 217 4.37 24.09 -19.39
N VAL A 218 4.63 22.97 -18.70
CA VAL A 218 4.49 22.89 -17.24
C VAL A 218 5.41 23.93 -16.58
N ASP A 219 6.67 24.01 -17.00
CA ASP A 219 7.62 25.00 -16.45
C ASP A 219 7.17 26.43 -16.72
N SER A 220 6.76 26.73 -17.97
CA SER A 220 6.43 28.10 -18.37
C SER A 220 5.06 28.59 -17.86
N SER A 221 4.09 27.69 -17.73
CA SER A 221 2.69 28.03 -17.42
C SER A 221 2.29 27.67 -15.99
N CYS A 222 2.99 26.73 -15.36
CA CYS A 222 2.69 26.23 -14.02
C CYS A 222 3.88 26.33 -13.05
N GLY A 223 4.95 27.03 -13.42
CA GLY A 223 6.15 27.20 -12.59
C GLY A 223 5.84 27.71 -11.17
N ALA A 224 4.87 28.61 -10.99
CA ALA A 224 4.51 29.08 -9.64
C ALA A 224 3.90 27.97 -8.74
N GLN A 225 3.10 27.07 -9.31
CA GLN A 225 2.54 25.92 -8.59
C GLN A 225 3.62 24.85 -8.37
N LEU A 226 4.50 24.69 -9.35
CA LEU A 226 5.65 23.79 -9.26
C LEU A 226 6.60 24.25 -8.14
N ASP A 227 7.01 25.51 -8.10
CA ASP A 227 7.84 26.12 -7.05
C ASP A 227 7.18 26.04 -5.67
N ALA A 228 5.85 26.13 -5.60
CA ALA A 228 5.12 26.00 -4.33
C ALA A 228 5.11 24.56 -3.81
N CYS A 229 5.20 23.57 -4.71
CA CYS A 229 5.25 22.14 -4.37
C CYS A 229 6.69 21.65 -4.12
N LEU A 230 7.61 22.08 -4.98
CA LEU A 230 9.02 21.75 -5.04
C LEU A 230 9.81 23.06 -4.93
N PRO A 231 9.90 23.65 -3.73
CA PRO A 231 10.73 24.82 -3.54
C PRO A 231 12.18 24.45 -3.91
N PRO A 232 12.91 25.32 -4.62
CA PRO A 232 14.30 25.05 -4.97
C PRO A 232 15.11 24.86 -3.70
N GLY A 233 16.03 23.89 -3.72
CA GLY A 233 16.90 23.66 -2.59
C GLY A 233 17.99 24.74 -2.48
N GLU A 234 18.91 24.52 -1.55
CA GLU A 234 20.04 25.43 -1.32
C GLU A 234 21.39 24.79 -1.68
N ALA A 235 21.41 23.52 -2.10
CA ALA A 235 22.65 22.81 -2.38
C ALA A 235 23.27 23.26 -3.71
N SER A 236 24.57 23.48 -3.70
CA SER A 236 25.34 23.61 -4.92
C SER A 236 25.37 22.30 -5.71
N CYS A 237 25.75 22.39 -6.98
CA CYS A 237 25.85 21.21 -7.84
C CYS A 237 26.85 20.19 -7.25
N ASN A 238 27.99 20.65 -6.73
CA ASN A 238 28.97 19.81 -6.06
C ASN A 238 28.41 19.15 -4.78
N ALA A 239 27.67 19.90 -3.95
CA ALA A 239 27.04 19.36 -2.74
C ALA A 239 26.03 18.26 -3.09
N THR A 240 25.25 18.46 -4.15
CA THR A 240 24.29 17.48 -4.68
C THR A 240 24.98 16.19 -5.10
N ILE A 241 26.06 16.26 -5.89
CA ILE A 241 26.81 15.07 -6.31
C ILE A 241 27.36 14.30 -5.10
N ASN A 242 27.92 15.02 -4.12
CA ASN A 242 28.45 14.40 -2.91
C ASN A 242 27.34 13.70 -2.10
N CYS A 243 26.13 14.28 -2.07
CA CYS A 243 24.95 13.67 -1.48
C CYS A 243 24.57 12.38 -2.24
N ILE A 244 24.43 12.45 -3.57
CA ILE A 244 24.07 11.31 -4.44
C ILE A 244 25.06 10.16 -4.28
N ASN A 245 26.37 10.43 -4.29
CA ASN A 245 27.39 9.39 -4.12
C ASN A 245 27.36 8.72 -2.74
N GLY A 246 26.81 9.39 -1.73
CA GLY A 246 26.60 8.84 -0.40
C GLY A 246 25.26 8.13 -0.22
N ALA A 247 24.31 8.32 -1.13
CA ALA A 247 22.98 7.73 -1.06
C ALA A 247 23.01 6.25 -1.48
N MET A 248 22.81 5.35 -0.52
CA MET A 248 22.74 3.91 -0.77
C MET A 248 21.33 3.41 -1.10
N GLU A 249 20.31 4.23 -0.84
CA GLU A 249 18.90 3.89 -1.03
C GLU A 249 18.26 4.85 -2.06
N PRO A 250 17.33 4.37 -2.90
CA PRO A 250 16.68 5.20 -3.93
C PRO A 250 15.99 6.46 -3.39
N GLN A 251 15.46 6.41 -2.16
CA GLN A 251 14.85 7.57 -1.53
C GLN A 251 15.87 8.67 -1.23
N ALA A 252 17.00 8.30 -0.60
CA ALA A 252 18.07 9.25 -0.32
C ALA A 252 18.63 9.88 -1.60
N PHE A 253 18.69 9.10 -2.69
CA PHE A 253 19.08 9.59 -4.01
C PHE A 253 18.13 10.69 -4.50
N LEU A 254 16.81 10.45 -4.45
CA LEU A 254 15.80 11.44 -4.86
C LEU A 254 15.84 12.69 -3.96
N GLU A 255 16.00 12.52 -2.65
CA GLU A 255 16.11 13.64 -1.70
C GLU A 255 17.27 14.56 -2.08
N CYS A 256 18.44 14.01 -2.44
CA CYS A 256 19.59 14.77 -2.88
C CYS A 256 19.30 15.63 -4.12
N ILE A 257 18.61 15.07 -5.12
CA ILE A 257 18.28 15.79 -6.37
C ILE A 257 17.39 16.99 -6.08
N PHE A 258 16.41 16.83 -5.20
CA PHE A 258 15.50 17.91 -4.82
C PHE A 258 16.14 18.97 -3.91
N GLU A 259 17.40 18.83 -3.50
CA GLU A 259 18.14 19.88 -2.76
C GLU A 259 18.94 20.79 -3.69
N VAL A 260 19.00 20.52 -5.00
CA VAL A 260 19.70 21.35 -5.98
C VAL A 260 19.11 22.78 -5.97
N SER A 261 19.99 23.77 -5.86
CA SER A 261 19.58 25.17 -5.94
C SER A 261 19.23 25.59 -7.36
N ALA A 262 18.35 26.57 -7.51
CA ALA A 262 18.00 27.15 -8.82
C ALA A 262 19.22 27.71 -9.58
N ALA A 263 20.29 28.12 -8.87
CA ALA A 263 21.53 28.58 -9.51
C ALA A 263 22.35 27.40 -10.09
N SER A 264 22.24 26.23 -9.46
CA SER A 264 22.99 25.01 -9.75
C SER A 264 22.26 24.07 -10.71
N GLU A 265 20.94 24.21 -10.84
CA GLU A 265 20.08 23.40 -11.69
C GLU A 265 20.62 23.26 -13.12
N PRO A 266 21.03 24.33 -13.85
CA PRO A 266 21.52 24.16 -15.21
C PRO A 266 22.82 23.34 -15.30
N LEU A 267 23.64 23.36 -14.25
CA LEU A 267 24.87 22.56 -14.20
C LEU A 267 24.56 21.09 -13.93
N TYR A 268 23.59 20.82 -13.05
CA TYR A 268 23.14 19.47 -12.75
C TYR A 268 22.44 18.85 -13.96
N THR A 269 21.49 19.54 -14.58
CA THR A 269 20.78 19.07 -15.79
C THR A 269 21.76 18.78 -16.92
N ALA A 270 22.75 19.65 -17.16
CA ALA A 270 23.76 19.38 -18.19
C ALA A 270 24.60 18.12 -17.91
N LEU A 271 24.85 17.81 -16.62
CA LEU A 271 25.54 16.58 -16.24
C LEU A 271 24.63 15.36 -16.40
N ASP A 272 23.38 15.44 -15.95
CA ASP A 272 22.39 14.36 -16.05
C ASP A 272 22.11 13.99 -17.51
N ASP A 273 21.85 14.98 -18.37
CA ASP A 273 21.69 14.82 -19.82
C ASP A 273 22.88 14.08 -20.43
N CYS A 274 24.11 14.49 -20.06
CA CYS A 274 25.31 13.84 -20.57
C CYS A 274 25.42 12.38 -20.13
N VAL A 275 25.13 12.09 -18.85
CA VAL A 275 25.16 10.74 -18.27
C VAL A 275 24.15 9.85 -18.98
N PHE A 276 22.94 10.35 -19.22
CA PHE A 276 21.89 9.65 -19.94
C PHE A 276 22.23 9.40 -21.42
N GLU A 277 22.65 10.43 -22.16
CA GLU A 277 23.02 10.34 -23.58
C GLU A 277 24.17 9.36 -23.85
N ASN A 278 25.07 9.19 -22.88
CA ASN A 278 26.23 8.29 -22.97
C ASN A 278 26.00 6.94 -22.26
N GLU A 279 24.76 6.66 -21.81
CA GLU A 279 24.37 5.42 -21.10
C GLU A 279 25.32 5.09 -19.92
N CYS A 280 25.76 6.12 -19.22
CA CYS A 280 26.70 5.99 -18.12
C CYS A 280 26.00 5.39 -16.89
N GLN A 281 26.64 4.41 -16.24
CA GLN A 281 26.10 3.80 -15.02
C GLN A 281 26.37 4.62 -13.75
N THR A 282 27.24 5.62 -13.85
CA THR A 282 27.71 6.44 -12.74
C THR A 282 27.93 7.89 -13.19
N LEU A 283 27.86 8.83 -12.24
CA LEU A 283 28.07 10.27 -12.50
C LEU A 283 29.53 10.60 -12.87
N ASP A 284 30.49 9.72 -12.57
CA ASP A 284 31.93 9.90 -12.87
C ASP A 284 32.35 9.42 -14.27
N CYS A 285 31.39 9.37 -15.19
CA CYS A 285 31.60 8.91 -16.55
C CYS A 285 32.66 9.74 -17.29
N PRO A 286 33.70 9.12 -17.90
CA PRO A 286 34.75 9.86 -18.61
C PRO A 286 34.23 10.78 -19.72
N ALA A 287 33.14 10.39 -20.39
CA ALA A 287 32.48 11.17 -21.43
C ALA A 287 31.89 12.49 -20.92
N CYS A 288 31.54 12.56 -19.63
CA CYS A 288 30.89 13.69 -18.98
C CYS A 288 31.81 14.47 -18.04
N SER A 289 33.13 14.25 -18.14
CA SER A 289 34.12 14.87 -17.27
C SER A 289 34.09 16.41 -17.31
N ALA A 290 33.72 17.02 -18.43
CA ALA A 290 33.61 18.47 -18.53
C ALA A 290 32.44 19.02 -17.70
N GLN A 291 31.26 18.40 -17.79
CA GLN A 291 30.06 18.74 -17.05
C GLN A 291 30.26 18.46 -15.55
N LEU A 292 30.89 17.33 -15.21
CA LEU A 292 31.24 16.99 -13.84
C LEU A 292 32.18 18.04 -13.22
N MET A 293 33.22 18.47 -13.95
CA MET A 293 34.12 19.53 -13.47
C MET A 293 33.40 20.88 -13.30
N ALA A 294 32.47 21.23 -14.20
CA ALA A 294 31.68 22.44 -14.09
C ALA A 294 30.78 22.40 -12.84
N CYS A 295 30.13 21.26 -12.60
CA CYS A 295 29.32 21.02 -11.41
C CYS A 295 30.16 21.03 -10.11
N GLN A 296 31.36 20.44 -10.12
CA GLN A 296 32.27 20.43 -8.97
C GLN A 296 32.89 21.80 -8.64
N ALA A 297 32.94 22.71 -9.62
CA ALA A 297 33.44 24.07 -9.42
C ALA A 297 32.40 25.01 -8.77
N ASP A 298 31.13 24.60 -8.74
CA ASP A 298 30.03 25.28 -8.07
C ASP A 298 30.11 25.05 -6.56
N GLN A 299 30.26 26.13 -5.77
CA GLN A 299 30.42 26.09 -4.31
C GLN A 299 29.22 26.70 -3.61
#